data_AF-A0A6P1WZ60-F1
#
_entry.id   AF-A0A6P1WZ60-F1
#
_cell.length_a   1.000
_cell.length_b   1.000
_cell.length_c   1.000
_cell.angle_alpha   90.00
_cell.angle_beta   90.00
_cell.angle_gamma   90.00
#
_symmetry.space_group_name_H-M   'P 1'
#
loop_
_entity.id
_entity.type
_entity.pdbx_description
1 polymer ?
#
loop_
_entity_poly.entity_id
_entity_poly.type
_entity_poly.pdbx_seq_one_letter_code
_entity_poly.pdbx_strand_id
1 'polypeptide(L)'
;MISRFYCATSLVSAESIHAEGGIWNYGVGSKYVWSYYSHNEKYHTSTAIGRYRSESGSTKPGVEAQASAEKRWWWHNEAYYSVL
;
A
#
# COMPACT_ATOMS: atom_id res chain seq x y z
N MET A 1 -10.75 -8.98 2.08
CA MET A 1 -9.95 -9.04 3.32
C MET A 1 -9.13 -7.76 3.41
N ILE A 2 -8.59 -7.38 4.57
CA ILE A 2 -7.59 -6.30 4.66
C ILE A 2 -6.23 -6.97 4.80
N SER A 3 -5.30 -6.69 3.89
CA SER A 3 -3.94 -7.22 3.92
C SER A 3 -2.97 -6.09 4.23
N ARG A 4 -2.09 -6.30 5.22
CA ARG A 4 -1.25 -5.24 5.79
C ARG A 4 0.22 -5.65 5.89
N PHE A 5 1.06 -4.70 5.52
CA PHE A 5 2.49 -4.68 5.73
C PHE A 5 2.81 -3.64 6.80
N TYR A 6 3.60 -4.05 7.78
CA TYR A 6 4.06 -3.21 8.86
C TYR A 6 5.58 -3.23 8.92
N CYS A 7 6.20 -2.07 8.77
CA CYS A 7 7.64 -1.91 8.91
C CYS A 7 7.94 -1.26 10.27
N ALA A 8 8.41 -2.09 11.21
CA ALA A 8 8.82 -1.64 12.54
C ALA A 8 10.07 -0.75 12.49
N THR A 9 10.94 -0.98 11.52
CA THR A 9 12.16 -0.20 11.25
C THR A 9 11.99 0.56 9.93
N SER A 10 12.85 1.53 9.66
CA SER A 10 12.75 2.36 8.46
C SER A 10 13.62 1.86 7.31
N LEU A 11 13.86 0.54 7.31
CA LEU A 11 14.66 -0.13 6.30
C LEU A 11 13.98 -0.02 4.95
N VAL A 12 14.80 0.12 3.91
CA VAL A 12 14.31 0.10 2.55
C VAL A 12 13.92 -1.34 2.20
N SER A 13 12.66 -1.54 1.83
CA SER A 13 12.10 -2.83 1.46
C SER A 13 10.97 -2.62 0.47
N ALA A 14 10.85 -3.49 -0.51
CA ALA A 14 9.78 -3.47 -1.49
C ALA A 14 9.43 -4.90 -1.87
N GLU A 15 8.15 -5.17 -2.06
CA GLU A 15 7.65 -6.49 -2.44
C GLU A 15 6.51 -6.34 -3.45
N SER A 16 6.29 -7.39 -4.25
CA SER A 16 5.17 -7.50 -5.17
C SER A 16 4.61 -8.90 -5.12
N ILE A 17 3.35 -9.03 -4.75
CA ILE A 17 2.70 -10.34 -4.57
C ILE A 17 1.37 -10.41 -5.31
N HIS A 18 0.97 -11.62 -5.67
CA HIS A 18 -0.40 -11.90 -6.10
C HIS A 18 -1.25 -12.11 -4.86
N ALA A 19 -2.27 -11.28 -4.67
CA ALA A 19 -3.11 -11.33 -3.48
C ALA A 19 -4.57 -11.04 -3.84
N GLU A 20 -5.47 -11.91 -3.37
CA GLU A 20 -6.93 -11.81 -3.58
C GLU A 20 -7.35 -11.60 -5.05
N GLY A 21 -6.65 -12.19 -6.02
CA GLY A 21 -6.96 -12.05 -7.46
C GLY A 21 -6.42 -10.76 -8.11
N GLY A 22 -5.70 -9.95 -7.35
CA GLY A 22 -4.98 -8.77 -7.81
C GLY A 22 -3.46 -8.85 -7.61
N ILE A 23 -2.76 -7.77 -7.93
CA ILE A 23 -1.34 -7.60 -7.65
C ILE A 23 -1.18 -6.48 -6.64
N TRP A 24 -0.46 -6.76 -5.56
CA TRP A 24 -0.11 -5.78 -4.54
C TRP A 24 1.38 -5.49 -4.56
N ASN A 25 1.75 -4.26 -4.85
CA ASN A 25 3.10 -3.72 -4.74
C ASN A 25 3.16 -2.74 -3.56
N TYR A 26 4.06 -3.00 -2.62
CA TYR A 26 4.18 -2.18 -1.41
C TYR A 26 5.63 -2.09 -0.95
N GLY A 27 5.91 -1.09 -0.13
CA GLY A 27 7.25 -0.95 0.43
C GLY A 27 7.51 0.35 1.16
N VAL A 28 8.71 0.42 1.72
CA VAL A 28 9.32 1.60 2.29
C VAL A 28 10.60 1.88 1.52
N GLY A 29 10.74 3.08 1.00
CA GLY A 29 11.87 3.54 0.21
C GLY A 29 12.81 4.42 1.02
N SER A 30 13.68 5.13 0.31
CA SER A 30 14.54 6.14 0.94
C SER A 30 13.74 7.35 1.45
N LYS A 31 12.61 7.68 0.81
CA LYS A 31 11.79 8.87 1.14
C LYS A 31 10.32 8.58 1.44
N TYR A 32 9.74 7.54 0.84
CA TYR A 32 8.30 7.29 0.87
C TYR A 32 7.98 5.87 1.32
N VAL A 33 6.84 5.69 1.95
CA VAL A 33 6.13 4.41 2.06
C VAL A 33 4.98 4.43 1.06
N TRP A 34 4.71 3.30 0.42
CA TRP A 34 3.66 3.20 -0.59
C TRP A 34 2.90 1.88 -0.51
N SER A 35 1.68 1.93 -1.05
CA SER A 35 0.81 0.79 -1.27
C SER A 35 0.09 0.99 -2.61
N TYR A 36 0.36 0.10 -3.56
CA TYR A 36 -0.20 0.09 -4.91
C TYR A 36 -0.88 -1.25 -5.13
N TYR A 37 -2.19 -1.25 -5.34
CA TYR A 37 -2.96 -2.47 -5.53
C TYR A 37 -3.78 -2.38 -6.80
N SER A 38 -3.71 -3.41 -7.62
CA SER A 38 -4.49 -3.52 -8.85
C SER A 38 -5.37 -4.76 -8.80
N HIS A 39 -6.64 -4.61 -9.17
CA HIS A 39 -7.60 -5.71 -9.27
C HIS A 39 -8.53 -5.48 -10.46
N ASN A 40 -8.69 -6.49 -11.32
CA ASN A 40 -9.41 -6.34 -12.60
C ASN A 40 -10.93 -6.45 -12.49
N GLU A 41 -11.45 -7.14 -11.48
CA GLU A 41 -12.88 -7.45 -11.38
C GLU A 41 -13.62 -6.74 -10.23
N LYS A 42 -12.91 -6.29 -9.20
CA LYS A 42 -13.51 -5.75 -7.96
C LYS A 42 -12.99 -4.36 -7.65
N TYR A 43 -13.85 -3.57 -7.00
CA TYR A 43 -13.42 -2.32 -6.41
C TYR A 43 -12.43 -2.60 -5.28
N HIS A 44 -11.50 -1.69 -5.09
CA HIS A 44 -10.43 -1.87 -4.12
C HIS A 44 -9.86 -0.53 -3.67
N THR A 45 -9.04 -0.58 -2.63
CA THR A 45 -8.43 0.59 -2.01
C THR A 45 -6.99 0.27 -1.59
N SER A 46 -6.17 1.31 -1.53
CA SER A 46 -4.82 1.26 -0.99
C SER A 46 -4.62 2.36 0.03
N THR A 47 -3.80 2.07 1.04
CA THR A 47 -3.41 3.03 2.06
C THR A 47 -1.93 2.91 2.37
N ALA A 48 -1.27 4.07 2.51
CA ALA A 48 0.10 4.18 2.99
C ALA A 48 0.13 5.10 4.22
N ILE A 49 0.78 4.66 5.28
CA ILE A 49 0.93 5.41 6.52
C ILE A 49 2.41 5.66 6.76
N GLY A 50 2.82 6.91 6.59
CA GLY A 50 4.12 7.41 6.99
C GLY A 50 3.95 8.56 7.97
N ARG A 51 4.55 9.72 7.68
CA ARG A 51 4.35 10.96 8.45
C ARG A 51 2.88 11.38 8.47
N TYR A 52 2.16 11.08 7.40
CA TYR A 52 0.72 11.23 7.26
C TYR A 52 0.11 9.94 6.68
N ARG A 53 -1.20 9.82 6.80
CA ARG A 53 -2.01 8.76 6.18
C ARG A 53 -2.44 9.25 4.79
N SER A 54 -2.21 8.42 3.78
CA SER A 54 -2.66 8.63 2.40
C SER A 54 -3.52 7.45 1.97
N GLU A 55 -4.67 7.73 1.37
CA GLU A 55 -5.65 6.73 0.95
C GLU A 55 -6.04 7.02 -0.50
N SER A 56 -6.15 5.97 -1.33
CA SER A 56 -6.55 6.10 -2.73
C SER A 56 -8.03 6.42 -2.92
N GLY A 57 -8.85 6.18 -1.90
CA GLY A 57 -10.30 6.05 -2.05
C GLY A 57 -10.71 4.79 -2.82
N SER A 58 -12.01 4.60 -2.99
CA SER A 58 -12.59 3.48 -3.74
C SER A 58 -12.18 3.59 -5.21
N THR A 59 -11.35 2.64 -5.64
CA THR A 59 -10.81 2.56 -7.00
C THR A 59 -11.56 1.50 -7.78
N LYS A 60 -11.96 1.84 -9.00
CA LYS A 60 -12.73 0.97 -9.88
C LYS A 60 -11.89 -0.22 -10.40
N PRO A 61 -12.52 -1.34 -10.77
CA PRO A 61 -11.82 -2.47 -11.38
C PRO A 61 -11.01 -2.06 -12.61
N GLY A 62 -9.83 -2.65 -12.78
CA GLY A 62 -8.91 -2.39 -13.89
C GLY A 62 -8.11 -1.08 -13.79
N VAL A 63 -8.25 -0.33 -12.69
CA VAL A 63 -7.40 0.83 -12.35
C VAL A 63 -6.61 0.50 -11.09
N GLU A 64 -5.37 0.94 -11.02
CA GLU A 64 -4.54 0.74 -9.84
C GLU A 64 -4.85 1.78 -8.75
N ALA A 65 -5.15 1.29 -7.55
CA ALA A 65 -5.29 2.09 -6.35
C ALA A 65 -3.91 2.46 -5.81
N GLN A 66 -3.56 3.75 -5.86
CA GLN A 66 -2.25 4.25 -5.43
C GLN A 66 -2.33 5.10 -4.17
N ALA A 67 -1.51 4.76 -3.17
CA ALA A 67 -1.33 5.55 -1.96
C ALA A 67 0.16 5.65 -1.61
N SER A 68 0.61 6.84 -1.24
CA SER A 68 1.98 7.05 -0.78
C SER A 68 2.08 8.17 0.24
N ALA A 69 3.01 8.04 1.16
CA ALA A 69 3.28 9.03 2.18
C ALA A 69 4.78 9.16 2.43
N GLU A 70 5.25 10.36 2.81
CA GLU A 70 6.62 10.53 3.30
C GLU A 70 6.88 9.56 4.45
N LYS A 71 7.99 8.82 4.41
CA LYS A 71 8.28 7.83 5.43
C LYS A 71 8.59 8.46 6.79
N ARG A 72 8.28 7.73 7.86
CA ARG A 72 8.87 7.96 9.17
C ARG A 72 10.28 7.39 9.20
N TRP A 73 11.18 8.15 9.83
CA TRP A 73 12.60 7.82 9.91
C TRP A 73 12.94 6.80 10.98
N TRP A 74 12.11 6.65 12.00
CA TRP A 74 12.45 5.84 13.16
C TRP A 74 11.62 4.55 13.29
N TRP A 75 10.31 4.61 12.99
CA TRP A 75 9.41 3.44 13.04
C TRP A 75 8.04 3.76 12.44
N HIS A 76 7.21 2.72 12.30
CA HIS A 76 5.75 2.81 12.06
C HIS A 76 5.39 3.33 10.66
N ASN A 77 6.02 2.70 9.66
CA ASN A 77 5.61 2.82 8.27
C ASN A 77 4.71 1.63 7.93
N GLU A 78 3.57 1.89 7.29
CA GLU A 78 2.60 0.85 6.95
C GLU A 78 2.09 1.00 5.53
N ALA A 79 1.76 -0.14 4.94
CA ALA A 79 1.08 -0.22 3.66
C ALA A 79 0.01 -1.29 3.77
N TYR A 80 -1.18 -1.03 3.23
CA TYR A 80 -2.20 -2.07 3.11
C TYR A 80 -3.11 -1.82 1.91
N TYR A 81 -3.83 -2.86 1.56
CA TYR A 81 -4.89 -2.79 0.55
C TYR A 81 -6.16 -3.45 1.09
N SER A 82 -7.28 -3.18 0.44
CA SER A 82 -8.55 -3.86 0.72
C SER A 82 -9.36 -4.02 -0.55
N VAL A 83 -9.90 -5.21 -0.76
CA VAL A 83 -10.90 -5.50 -1.79
C VAL A 83 -12.29 -5.26 -1.19
N LEU A 84 -13.13 -4.52 -1.90
CA LEU A 84 -14.51 -4.21 -1.52
C LEU A 84 -15.50 -5.31 -1.95
#